data_AF-A0A2E5J681-F1
#
_entry.id   AF-A0A2E5J681-F1
#
_cell.length_a   1.000
_cell.length_b   1.000
_cell.length_c   1.000
_cell.angle_alpha   90.00
_cell.angle_beta   90.00
_cell.angle_gamma   90.00
#
_symmetry.space_group_name_H-M   'P 1'
#
loop_
_entity.id
_entity.type
_entity.pdbx_description
1 polymer ?
#
loop_
_entity_poly.entity_id
_entity_poly.type
_entity_poly.pdbx_seq_one_letter_code
_entity_poly.pdbx_strand_id
1 'polypeptide(L)' 'MFFLLIILAFLVPFSIANKKVVLVKLFPFSYEISIPLYLLITGIFFIAFVFGYMFSKVTNFKLKKNGK' A
#
# COMPACT_ATOMS: atom_id res chain seq x y z
N MET A 1 -8.13 -16.19 11.08
CA MET A 1 -7.04 -16.14 12.09
C MET A 1 -5.70 -16.58 11.50
N PHE A 2 -5.60 -17.75 10.85
CA PHE A 2 -4.36 -18.25 10.25
C PHE A 2 -3.71 -17.32 9.21
N PHE A 3 -4.51 -16.72 8.32
CA PHE A 3 -4.00 -15.75 7.33
C PHE A 3 -3.35 -14.51 7.97
N LEU A 4 -3.92 -14.02 9.07
CA LEU A 4 -3.36 -12.88 9.81
C LEU A 4 -2.01 -13.24 10.42
N LEU A 5 -1.86 -14.46 10.94
CA LEU A 5 -0.58 -14.96 11.46
C LEU A 5 0.51 -15.02 10.38
N ILE A 6 0.16 -15.47 9.17
CA ILE A 6 1.09 -15.46 8.04
C ILE A 6 1.51 -14.02 7.72
N ILE A 7 0.55 -13.11 7.59
CA ILE A 7 0.83 -11.70 7.33
C ILE A 7 1.79 -11.12 8.38
N LEU A 8 1.53 -11.36 9.67
CA LEU A 8 2.38 -10.94 10.78
C LEU A 8 3.78 -11.57 10.72
N ALA A 9 3.88 -12.85 10.38
CA ALA A 9 5.16 -13.56 10.25
C ALA A 9 6.06 -12.94 9.17
N PHE A 10 5.50 -12.30 8.15
CA PHE A 10 6.26 -11.54 7.15
C PHE A 10 6.49 -10.07 7.55
N LEU A 11 5.47 -9.40 8.09
CA LEU A 11 5.53 -7.97 8.43
C LEU A 11 6.53 -7.66 9.54
N VAL A 12 6.64 -8.53 10.55
CA VAL A 12 7.56 -8.33 11.68
C VAL A 12 9.03 -8.31 11.21
N PRO A 13 9.57 -9.36 10.56
CA PRO A 13 10.95 -9.33 10.07
C PRO A 13 11.17 -8.26 9.00
N PHE A 14 10.18 -8.00 8.14
CA PHE A 14 10.24 -6.90 7.18
C PHE A 14 10.41 -5.54 7.86
N SER A 15 9.64 -5.28 8.93
CA SER A 15 9.72 -4.03 9.70
C SER A 15 11.07 -3.90 10.42
N ILE A 16 11.56 -4.98 11.02
CA ILE A 16 12.87 -5.00 11.69
C ILE A 16 13.99 -4.67 10.70
N ALA A 17 13.98 -5.29 9.52
CA ALA A 17 14.99 -5.06 8.48
C ALA A 17 14.91 -3.63 7.88
N ASN A 18 13.72 -3.04 7.83
CA ASN A 18 13.45 -1.75 7.18
C ASN A 18 13.08 -0.64 8.17
N LYS A 19 13.55 -0.72 9.42
CA LYS A 19 13.32 0.29 10.46
C LYS A 19 14.01 1.63 10.22
N LYS A 20 14.91 1.71 9.23
CA LYS A 20 15.67 2.92 8.91
C LYS A 20 14.71 4.06 8.56
N VAL A 21 14.92 5.21 9.18
CA VAL A 21 14.20 6.44 8.84
C VAL A 21 14.75 6.99 7.53
N VAL A 22 13.85 7.29 6.60
CA VAL A 22 14.16 7.93 5.32
C VAL A 22 13.48 9.28 5.25
N LEU A 23 14.14 10.23 4.59
CA LEU A 23 13.59 11.55 4.33
C LEU A 23 12.92 11.53 2.95
N VAL A 24 11.61 11.80 2.93
CA VAL A 24 10.79 11.80 1.71
C VAL A 24 10.33 13.22 1.44
N LYS A 25 10.60 13.70 0.23
CA LYS A 25 10.08 14.98 -0.28
C LYS A 25 8.81 14.73 -1.09
N LEU A 26 7.71 15.36 -0.69
CA LEU A 26 6.39 15.16 -1.30
C LEU A 26 6.18 16.08 -2.51
N PHE A 27 6.54 15.67 -3.73
CA PHE A 27 6.27 16.47 -4.93
C PHE A 27 4.75 16.56 -5.25
N PRO A 28 4.21 17.72 -5.73
CA PRO A 28 4.89 19.00 -6.02
C PRO A 28 5.07 19.92 -4.80
N PHE A 29 4.72 19.45 -3.61
CA PHE A 29 4.82 20.23 -2.39
C PHE A 29 6.28 20.31 -1.88
N SER A 30 6.62 21.38 -1.19
CA SER A 30 7.94 21.54 -0.54
C SER A 30 7.94 21.02 0.89
N TYR A 31 7.23 19.91 1.14
CA TYR A 31 7.21 19.26 2.45
C TYR A 31 8.17 18.08 2.47
N GLU A 32 8.95 18.00 3.55
CA GLU A 32 9.87 16.90 3.83
C GLU A 32 9.37 16.16 5.07
N ILE A 33 9.28 14.83 4.96
CA ILE A 33 8.78 13.97 6.02
C ILE A 33 9.82 12.89 6.30
N SER A 34 10.18 12.76 7.57
CA SER A 34 11.00 11.67 8.08
C SER A 34 10.10 10.52 8.49
N ILE A 35 10.15 9.40 7.76
CA ILE A 35 9.31 8.23 8.02
C ILE A 35 10.15 6.94 7.97
N PRO A 36 9.89 5.94 8.84
CA PRO A 36 10.48 4.62 8.69
C PRO A 36 10.17 4.00 7.33
N LEU A 37 11.19 3.42 6.68
CA LEU A 37 11.09 2.86 5.35
C LEU A 37 10.01 1.78 5.24
N TYR A 38 9.87 0.92 6.26
CA TYR A 38 8.82 -0.09 6.27
C TYR A 38 7.41 0.53 6.22
N LEU A 39 7.15 1.63 6.94
CA LEU A 39 5.85 2.32 6.93
C LEU A 39 5.58 2.93 5.57
N LEU A 40 6.60 3.55 4.95
CA LEU A 40 6.50 4.12 3.62
C LEU A 40 6.12 3.06 2.59
N ILE A 41 6.85 1.94 2.56
CA ILE A 41 6.60 0.84 1.61
C ILE A 41 5.22 0.25 1.83
N THR A 42 4.88 -0.12 3.07
CA THR A 42 3.58 -0.70 3.39
C THR A 42 2.43 0.26 3.04
N GLY A 43 2.59 1.56 3.31
CA GLY A 43 1.61 2.57 2.94
C GLY A 43 1.38 2.68 1.44
N ILE A 44 2.46 2.73 0.64
CA ILE A 44 2.38 2.78 -0.83
C ILE A 44 1.67 1.55 -1.38
N PHE A 45 2.04 0.35 -0.92
CA PHE A 45 1.40 -0.89 -1.34
C PHE A 45 -0.09 -0.92 -0.98
N PHE A 46 -0.45 -0.48 0.23
CA PHE A 46 -1.84 -0.42 0.66
C PHE A 46 -2.66 0.53 -0.20
N ILE A 47 -2.13 1.73 -0.47
CA ILE A 47 -2.78 2.72 -1.35
C ILE A 47 -2.98 2.15 -2.75
N ALA A 48 -1.93 1.55 -3.34
CA ALA A 48 -2.02 0.92 -4.66
C ALA A 48 -3.05 -0.21 -4.70
N PHE A 49 -3.13 -1.03 -3.65
CA PHE A 49 -4.12 -2.09 -3.52
C PHE A 49 -5.55 -1.53 -3.47
N VAL A 50 -5.80 -0.49 -2.66
CA VAL A 50 -7.11 0.16 -2.57
C VAL A 50 -7.52 0.73 -3.93
N PHE A 51 -6.63 1.46 -4.60
CA PHE A 51 -6.91 1.98 -5.95
C PHE A 51 -7.16 0.85 -6.95
N GLY A 52 -6.33 -0.18 -6.98
CA GLY A 52 -6.52 -1.35 -7.85
C GLY A 52 -7.87 -2.04 -7.63
N TYR A 53 -8.28 -2.19 -6.37
CA TYR A 53 -9.60 -2.72 -6.01
C TYR A 53 -10.74 -1.82 -6.49
N MET A 54 -10.63 -0.50 -6.30
CA MET A 54 -11.62 0.45 -6.80
C MET A 54 -11.73 0.42 -8.32
N PHE A 55 -10.60 0.44 -9.04
CA PHE A 55 -10.57 0.35 -10.50
C PHE A 55 -11.13 -0.97 -11.02
N SER A 56 -10.85 -2.09 -10.33
CA SER A 56 -11.42 -3.39 -10.65
C SER A 56 -12.95 -3.37 -10.53
N LYS A 57 -13.50 -2.79 -9.45
CA LYS A 57 -14.95 -2.64 -9.29
C LYS A 57 -15.58 -1.80 -10.40
N VAL A 58 -14.98 -0.65 -10.73
CA VAL A 58 -15.49 0.24 -11.79
C VAL A 58 -15.47 -0.48 -13.14
N THR A 59 -14.38 -1.18 -13.46
CA THR A 59 -14.22 -1.92 -14.71
C THR A 59 -15.23 -3.06 -14.82
N ASN A 60 -15.36 -3.88 -13.76
CA ASN A 60 -16.34 -4.97 -13.72
C ASN A 60 -17.79 -4.47 -13.83
N PHE A 61 -18.10 -3.32 -13.22
CA PHE A 61 -19.42 -2.69 -13.37
C PHE A 61 -19.69 -2.24 -14.81
N LYS A 62 -18.67 -1.65 -15.48
CA LYS A 62 -18.77 -1.23 -16.89
C LYS A 62 -18.93 -2.41 -17.83
N LEU A 63 -18.19 -3.50 -17.62
CA LEU A 63 -18.31 -4.73 -18.41
C LEU A 63 -19.69 -5.39 -18.23
N LYS A 64 -20.21 -5.46 -16.99
CA LYS A 64 -21.55 -5.98 -16.73
C LYS A 64 -22.67 -5.12 -17.34
N LYS A 65 -22.45 -3.80 -17.47
CA LYS A 65 -23.39 -2.86 -18.09
C LYS A 65 -23.39 -2.93 -19.62
N ASN A 66 -22.24 -3.20 -20.24
CA ASN A 66 -22.08 -3.31 -21.70
C ASN A 66 -22.32 -4.73 -22.25
N GLY A 67 -22.43 -5.74 -21.39
CA GLY A 67 -22.75 -7.14 -21.74
C GLY A 67 -24.24 -7.47 -21.75
N LYS A 68 -25.11 -6.47 -21.95
CA LYS A 68 -26.49 -6.64 -22.39
C LYS A 68 -26.62 -6.06 -23.79
#